data_AF-A0A2L2X252-F1
#
_entry.id   AF-A0A2L2X252-F1
#
_cell.length_a   1.000
_cell.length_b   1.000
_cell.length_c   1.000
_cell.angle_alpha   90.00
_cell.angle_beta   90.00
_cell.angle_gamma   90.00
#
_symmetry.space_group_name_H-M   'P 1'
#
loop_
_entity.id
_entity.type
_entity.pdbx_description
1 polymer ?
#
loop_
_entity_poly.entity_id
_entity_poly.type
_entity_poly.pdbx_seq_one_letter_code
_entity_poly.pdbx_strand_id
1 'polypeptide(L)'
;MPFIHSSEHMVKEYDYLIVGAGLFGAVFAHEARQAGRRCLVVDRRNTAGGNLYCRNVEGIAVHEYGAHIFHTDNEQVWQYVNRQVSFNRFTNSPLAAYGGRLYNLPFNMNTFYQLWGTKTPEEARAKIEAQRREFDNITQPENLEEQALKLCGRDIYERLIKGYTEKQWGRPAKELPAFIIRRVPLRFTFDNNYFNDRYQ
;
A
#
# COMPACT_ATOMS: atom_id res chain seq x y z
N MET A 1 -24.61 -64.29 -10.03
CA MET A 1 -23.89 -63.37 -10.93
C MET A 1 -23.18 -62.34 -10.06
N PRO A 2 -21.84 -62.23 -10.12
CA PRO A 2 -21.14 -61.20 -9.38
C PRO A 2 -21.28 -59.86 -10.13
N PHE A 3 -21.71 -58.82 -9.41
CA PHE A 3 -21.66 -57.45 -9.88
C PHE A 3 -20.19 -57.02 -9.96
N ILE A 4 -19.69 -56.84 -11.18
CA ILE A 4 -18.38 -56.26 -11.43
C ILE A 4 -18.55 -54.74 -11.26
N HIS A 5 -18.10 -54.19 -10.13
CA HIS A 5 -17.84 -52.76 -10.03
C HIS A 5 -16.58 -52.47 -10.85
N SER A 6 -16.75 -52.01 -12.09
CA SER A 6 -15.66 -51.36 -12.81
C SER A 6 -15.38 -50.04 -12.12
N SER A 7 -14.28 -49.97 -11.37
CA SER A 7 -13.71 -48.70 -10.95
C SER A 7 -13.21 -47.98 -12.20
N GLU A 8 -14.07 -47.19 -12.84
CA GLU A 8 -13.63 -46.20 -13.81
C GLU A 8 -12.67 -45.27 -13.07
N HIS A 9 -11.38 -45.38 -13.37
CA HIS A 9 -10.39 -44.43 -12.93
C HIS A 9 -10.73 -43.08 -13.55
N MET A 10 -11.49 -42.26 -12.82
CA MET A 10 -11.74 -40.87 -13.18
C MET A 10 -10.38 -40.19 -13.34
N VAL A 11 -9.98 -39.95 -14.59
CA VAL A 11 -8.76 -39.21 -14.89
C VAL A 11 -8.97 -37.82 -14.32
N LYS A 12 -8.26 -37.47 -13.24
CA LYS A 12 -8.28 -36.12 -12.70
C LYS A 12 -7.79 -35.19 -13.81
N GLU A 13 -8.65 -34.32 -14.32
CA GLU A 13 -8.34 -33.40 -15.40
C GLU A 13 -7.35 -32.29 -14.95
N TYR A 14 -7.37 -31.97 -13.66
CA TYR A 14 -6.51 -30.95 -13.05
C TYR A 14 -5.85 -31.49 -11.77
N ASP A 15 -4.63 -31.05 -11.52
CA ASP A 15 -3.89 -31.31 -10.28
C ASP A 15 -4.28 -30.29 -9.19
N TYR A 16 -4.58 -29.05 -9.59
CA TYR A 16 -4.96 -27.96 -8.69
C TYR A 16 -6.23 -27.24 -9.15
N LEU A 17 -7.10 -26.91 -8.19
CA LEU A 17 -8.16 -25.92 -8.32
C LEU A 17 -7.71 -24.66 -7.56
N ILE A 18 -7.65 -23.53 -8.25
CA ILE A 18 -7.24 -22.23 -7.72
C ILE A 18 -8.44 -21.29 -7.78
N VAL A 19 -8.88 -20.81 -6.61
CA VAL A 19 -10.01 -19.88 -6.51
C VAL A 19 -9.47 -18.46 -6.34
N GLY A 20 -9.67 -17.64 -7.37
CA GLY A 20 -9.18 -16.27 -7.48
C GLY A 20 -8.02 -16.14 -8.45
N ALA A 21 -8.20 -15.31 -9.49
CA ALA A 21 -7.21 -14.97 -10.51
C ALA A 21 -6.44 -13.67 -10.17
N GLY A 22 -6.32 -13.34 -8.88
CA GLY A 22 -5.44 -12.26 -8.41
C GLY A 22 -3.96 -12.65 -8.44
N LEU A 23 -3.08 -11.72 -8.06
CA LEU A 23 -1.63 -11.91 -8.13
C LEU A 23 -1.15 -13.23 -7.49
N PHE A 24 -1.65 -13.57 -6.30
CA PHE A 24 -1.29 -14.81 -5.62
C PHE A 24 -1.64 -16.07 -6.43
N GLY A 25 -2.91 -16.16 -6.87
CA GLY A 25 -3.38 -17.30 -7.65
C GLY A 25 -2.69 -17.41 -9.00
N ALA A 26 -2.42 -16.27 -9.64
CA ALA A 26 -1.69 -16.21 -10.91
C ALA A 26 -0.23 -16.67 -10.76
N VAL A 27 0.48 -16.24 -9.73
CA VAL A 27 1.86 -16.69 -9.44
C VAL A 27 1.88 -18.18 -9.13
N PHE A 28 0.99 -18.67 -8.26
CA PHE A 28 0.93 -20.10 -7.96
C PHE A 28 0.62 -20.93 -9.21
N ALA A 29 -0.36 -20.52 -10.02
CA ALA A 29 -0.69 -21.20 -11.27
C ALA A 29 0.49 -21.22 -12.23
N HIS A 30 1.26 -20.12 -12.32
CA HIS A 30 2.46 -20.02 -13.14
C HIS A 30 3.53 -21.02 -12.69
N GLU A 31 3.88 -21.04 -11.40
CA GLU A 31 4.87 -21.96 -10.84
C GLU A 31 4.44 -23.42 -10.96
N ALA A 32 3.18 -23.73 -10.63
CA ALA A 32 2.65 -25.09 -10.76
C ALA A 32 2.69 -25.57 -12.22
N ARG A 33 2.37 -24.68 -13.17
CA ARG A 33 2.44 -24.98 -14.60
C ARG A 33 3.88 -25.24 -15.06
N GLN A 34 4.87 -24.48 -14.56
CA GLN A 34 6.29 -24.73 -14.81
C GLN A 34 6.74 -26.09 -14.25
N ALA A 35 6.17 -26.52 -13.12
CA ALA A 35 6.41 -27.83 -12.53
C ALA A 35 5.61 -28.98 -13.19
N GLY A 36 5.03 -28.75 -14.38
CA GLY A 36 4.30 -29.76 -15.15
C GLY A 36 2.90 -30.10 -14.62
N ARG A 37 2.33 -29.27 -13.74
CA ARG A 37 1.00 -29.48 -13.14
C ARG A 37 -0.08 -28.76 -13.94
N ARG A 38 -1.26 -29.37 -14.01
CA ARG A 38 -2.46 -28.78 -14.63
C ARG A 38 -3.29 -28.06 -13.57
N CYS A 39 -3.61 -26.79 -13.83
CA CYS A 39 -4.38 -25.97 -12.91
C CYS A 39 -5.69 -25.53 -13.57
N LEU A 40 -6.78 -25.60 -12.82
CA LEU A 40 -8.03 -24.90 -13.12
C LEU A 40 -8.08 -23.64 -12.25
N VAL A 41 -8.05 -22.48 -12.87
CA VAL A 41 -8.22 -21.18 -12.17
C VAL A 41 -9.65 -20.71 -12.39
N VAL A 42 -10.36 -20.44 -11.31
CA VAL A 42 -11.72 -19.89 -11.34
C VAL A 42 -11.75 -18.55 -10.63
N ASP A 43 -12.43 -17.56 -11.20
CA ASP A 43 -12.68 -16.28 -10.55
C ASP A 43 -14.16 -15.93 -10.70
N ARG A 44 -14.71 -15.21 -9.72
CA ARG A 44 -16.08 -14.70 -9.79
C ARG A 44 -16.19 -13.49 -10.72
N ARG A 45 -15.09 -12.80 -11.01
CA ARG A 45 -15.01 -11.67 -11.93
C ARG A 45 -14.76 -12.16 -13.35
N ASN A 46 -15.23 -11.41 -14.33
CA ASN A 46 -14.98 -11.68 -15.76
C ASN A 46 -13.58 -11.23 -16.23
N THR A 47 -12.71 -10.86 -15.29
CA THR A 47 -11.38 -10.30 -15.56
C THR A 47 -10.35 -10.95 -14.64
N ALA A 48 -9.19 -11.30 -15.20
CA ALA A 48 -8.03 -11.72 -14.41
C ALA A 48 -7.33 -10.51 -13.74
N GLY A 49 -6.43 -10.78 -12.80
CA GLY A 49 -5.62 -9.78 -12.10
C GLY A 49 -6.20 -9.32 -10.76
N GLY A 50 -7.43 -9.68 -10.44
CA GLY A 50 -8.09 -9.27 -9.19
C GLY A 50 -8.16 -7.75 -9.08
N ASN A 51 -7.63 -7.17 -8.00
CA ASN A 51 -7.60 -5.70 -7.83
C ASN A 51 -6.52 -5.01 -8.68
N LEU A 52 -5.57 -5.75 -9.26
CA LEU A 52 -4.54 -5.20 -10.15
C LEU A 52 -5.05 -4.97 -11.58
N TYR A 53 -6.28 -5.39 -11.87
CA TYR A 53 -6.87 -5.24 -13.20
C TYR A 53 -6.90 -3.77 -13.63
N CYS A 54 -6.42 -3.53 -14.85
CA CYS A 54 -6.48 -2.24 -15.50
C CYS A 54 -7.42 -2.34 -16.71
N ARG A 55 -8.31 -1.36 -16.87
CA ARG A 55 -9.11 -1.21 -18.08
C ARG A 55 -8.48 -0.18 -19.00
N ASN A 56 -8.61 -0.38 -20.31
CA ASN A 56 -8.20 0.61 -21.29
C ASN A 56 -9.33 1.64 -21.49
N VAL A 57 -9.00 2.92 -21.33
CA VAL A 57 -9.88 4.05 -21.64
C VAL A 57 -9.12 4.98 -22.57
N GLU A 58 -9.52 5.03 -23.85
CA GLU A 58 -8.90 5.91 -24.86
C GLU A 58 -7.37 5.77 -24.98
N GLY A 59 -6.85 4.55 -24.80
CA GLY A 59 -5.41 4.26 -24.85
C GLY A 59 -4.71 4.40 -23.48
N ILE A 60 -5.42 4.79 -22.43
CA ILE A 60 -4.89 4.94 -21.07
C ILE A 60 -5.23 3.70 -20.25
N ALA A 61 -4.22 3.09 -19.63
CA ALA A 61 -4.41 2.01 -18.66
C ALA A 61 -4.91 2.59 -17.32
N VAL A 62 -6.21 2.48 -17.06
CA VAL A 62 -6.85 2.96 -15.83
C VAL A 62 -6.97 1.81 -14.84
N HIS A 63 -6.46 2.02 -13.63
CA HIS A 63 -6.54 1.04 -12.55
C HIS A 63 -7.96 1.01 -11.99
N GLU A 64 -8.70 -0.07 -12.26
CA GLU A 64 -10.15 -0.12 -12.00
C GLU A 64 -10.48 -0.07 -10.50
N TYR A 65 -9.62 -0.68 -9.69
CA TYR A 65 -9.86 -0.87 -8.26
C TYR A 65 -8.89 -0.07 -7.38
N GLY A 66 -8.48 1.11 -7.87
CA GLY A 66 -7.54 2.00 -7.19
C GLY A 66 -6.10 1.86 -7.69
N ALA A 67 -5.30 2.91 -7.49
CA ALA A 67 -3.92 2.95 -7.94
C ALA A 67 -3.09 1.83 -7.27
N HIS A 68 -2.32 1.11 -8.09
CA HIS A 68 -1.45 0.02 -7.67
C HIS A 68 -0.06 0.31 -8.22
N ILE A 69 0.84 0.73 -7.35
CA ILE A 69 2.21 1.03 -7.72
C ILE A 69 3.05 -0.14 -7.22
N PHE A 70 3.80 -0.78 -8.12
CA PHE A 70 4.71 -1.83 -7.72
C PHE A 70 5.91 -1.23 -6.99
N HIS A 71 6.33 -1.84 -5.89
CA HIS A 71 7.57 -1.48 -5.19
C HIS A 71 8.04 -2.68 -4.36
N THR A 72 9.36 -2.88 -4.25
CA THR A 72 9.95 -3.96 -3.44
C THR A 72 11.44 -3.75 -3.20
N ASP A 73 11.92 -4.08 -2.02
CA ASP A 73 13.36 -4.26 -1.74
C ASP A 73 13.86 -5.67 -2.10
N ASN A 74 12.95 -6.61 -2.39
CA ASN A 74 13.32 -7.99 -2.70
C ASN A 74 13.73 -8.14 -4.17
N GLU A 75 15.03 -8.29 -4.39
CA GLU A 75 15.62 -8.47 -5.72
C GLU A 75 15.11 -9.72 -6.44
N GLN A 76 14.84 -10.83 -5.74
CA GLN A 76 14.31 -12.04 -6.37
C GLN A 76 12.91 -11.79 -6.92
N VAL A 77 12.07 -11.05 -6.18
CA VAL A 77 10.73 -10.66 -6.62
C VAL A 77 10.81 -9.70 -7.80
N TRP A 78 11.71 -8.71 -7.76
CA TRP A 78 11.94 -7.77 -8.86
C TRP A 78 12.35 -8.49 -10.15
N GLN A 79 13.33 -9.38 -10.06
CA GLN A 79 13.78 -10.19 -11.19
C GLN A 79 12.68 -11.13 -11.69
N TYR A 80 11.86 -11.68 -10.77
CA TYR A 80 10.74 -12.55 -11.14
C TYR A 80 9.71 -11.82 -12.01
N VAL A 81 9.23 -10.66 -11.57
CA VAL A 81 8.21 -9.91 -12.32
C VAL A 81 8.76 -9.35 -13.64
N ASN A 82 10.04 -8.96 -13.68
CA ASN A 82 10.67 -8.44 -14.90
C ASN A 82 10.89 -9.49 -15.99
N ARG A 83 10.80 -10.80 -15.68
CA ARG A 83 10.74 -11.86 -16.70
C ARG A 83 9.39 -11.93 -17.42
N GLN A 84 8.33 -11.38 -16.82
CA GLN A 84 6.97 -11.43 -17.34
C GLN A 84 6.57 -10.13 -18.04
N VAL A 85 7.02 -8.99 -17.51
CA VAL A 85 6.67 -7.65 -18.02
C VAL A 85 7.79 -6.66 -17.70
N SER A 86 8.05 -5.72 -18.60
CA SER A 86 8.98 -4.62 -18.32
C SER A 86 8.30 -3.53 -17.50
N PHE A 87 9.05 -2.96 -16.54
CA PHE A 87 8.62 -1.82 -15.74
C PHE A 87 9.19 -0.52 -16.32
N ASN A 88 8.42 0.56 -16.23
CA ASN A 88 8.95 1.90 -16.41
C ASN A 88 9.63 2.38 -15.11
N ARG A 89 10.21 3.58 -15.11
CA ARG A 89 10.80 4.19 -13.91
C ARG A 89 9.87 5.24 -13.30
N PHE A 90 8.61 4.87 -13.07
CA PHE A 90 7.67 5.74 -12.37
C PHE A 90 8.07 5.86 -10.90
N THR A 91 8.12 7.08 -10.35
CA THR A 91 8.33 7.34 -8.91
C THR A 91 7.05 7.91 -8.34
N ASN A 92 6.54 7.29 -7.26
CA ASN A 92 5.28 7.73 -6.67
C ASN A 92 5.54 8.93 -5.76
N SER A 93 4.95 10.07 -6.09
CA SER A 93 5.08 11.30 -5.30
C SER A 93 3.72 11.97 -5.09
N PRO A 94 2.87 11.41 -4.20
CA PRO A 94 1.54 11.94 -3.94
C PRO A 94 1.58 13.36 -3.36
N LEU A 95 0.47 14.08 -3.55
CA LEU A 95 0.21 15.38 -2.94
C LEU A 95 -1.01 15.29 -2.03
N ALA A 96 -0.94 15.92 -0.86
CA ALA A 96 -2.08 16.12 0.02
C ALA A 96 -2.66 17.53 -0.16
N ALA A 97 -3.97 17.63 -0.37
CA ALA A 97 -4.66 18.91 -0.47
C ALA A 97 -5.37 19.23 0.85
N TYR A 98 -5.04 20.37 1.46
CA TYR A 98 -5.67 20.85 2.69
C TYR A 98 -5.76 22.38 2.72
N GLY A 99 -6.96 22.91 2.98
CA GLY A 99 -7.17 24.36 3.12
C GLY A 99 -6.76 25.18 1.89
N GLY A 100 -6.96 24.65 0.69
CA GLY A 100 -6.56 25.30 -0.57
C GLY A 100 -5.04 25.25 -0.87
N ARG A 101 -4.25 24.53 -0.06
CA ARG A 101 -2.81 24.33 -0.26
C ARG A 101 -2.50 22.88 -0.58
N LEU A 102 -1.43 22.68 -1.36
CA LEU A 102 -0.87 21.37 -1.66
C LEU A 102 0.38 21.13 -0.81
N TYR A 103 0.49 19.92 -0.27
CA TYR A 103 1.61 19.47 0.53
C TYR A 103 2.20 18.20 -0.06
N ASN A 104 3.53 18.10 -0.10
CA ASN A 104 4.20 16.89 -0.56
C ASN A 104 4.04 15.74 0.45
N LEU A 105 3.87 14.53 -0.08
CA LEU A 105 4.00 13.29 0.67
C LEU A 105 5.19 12.48 0.13
N PRO A 106 5.87 11.67 0.97
CA PRO A 106 5.63 11.50 2.40
C PRO A 106 6.07 12.73 3.19
N PHE A 107 5.89 12.74 4.52
CA PHE A 107 6.30 13.89 5.33
C PHE A 107 7.82 14.05 5.30
N ASN A 108 8.28 15.06 4.56
CA ASN A 108 9.68 15.33 4.31
C ASN A 108 10.00 16.83 4.41
N MET A 109 11.22 17.25 4.06
CA MET A 109 11.60 18.67 4.13
C MET A 109 10.74 19.59 3.23
N ASN A 110 10.21 19.10 2.09
CA ASN A 110 9.24 19.86 1.29
C ASN A 110 7.96 20.12 2.09
N THR A 111 7.44 19.09 2.77
CA THR A 111 6.26 19.22 3.64
C THR A 111 6.52 20.20 4.78
N PHE A 112 7.66 20.09 5.47
CA PHE A 112 7.98 20.93 6.61
C PHE A 112 8.20 22.39 6.20
N TYR A 113 8.84 22.63 5.05
CA TYR A 113 8.94 23.95 4.45
C TYR A 113 7.56 24.53 4.14
N GLN A 114 6.63 23.75 3.56
CA GLN A 114 5.27 24.20 3.25
C GLN A 114 4.43 24.49 4.51
N LEU A 115 4.64 23.73 5.59
CA LEU A 115 3.93 23.90 6.85
C LEU A 115 4.44 25.09 7.67
N TRP A 116 5.76 25.22 7.78
CA TRP A 116 6.41 26.07 8.78
C TRP A 116 7.50 27.01 8.24
N GLY A 117 7.87 26.89 6.96
CA GLY A 117 8.97 27.65 6.37
C GLY A 117 10.36 27.20 6.79
N THR A 118 10.49 26.06 7.49
CA THR A 118 11.77 25.50 7.91
C THR A 118 12.61 25.09 6.71
N LYS A 119 13.88 25.49 6.67
CA LYS A 119 14.81 25.27 5.56
C LYS A 119 15.85 24.20 5.86
N THR A 120 16.15 23.96 7.14
CA THR A 120 17.14 22.96 7.56
C THR A 120 16.50 21.78 8.30
N PRO A 121 17.08 20.58 8.20
CA PRO A 121 16.70 19.42 9.02
C PRO A 121 16.60 19.73 10.52
N GLU A 122 17.51 20.55 11.05
CA GLU A 122 17.59 20.92 12.45
C GLU A 122 16.40 21.78 12.87
N GLU A 123 16.03 22.77 12.06
CA GLU A 123 14.83 23.60 12.26
C GLU A 123 13.56 22.76 12.26
N ALA A 124 13.44 21.83 11.30
CA ALA A 124 12.28 20.95 11.20
C ALA A 124 12.18 20.01 12.42
N ARG A 125 13.31 19.41 12.85
CA ARG A 125 13.35 18.57 14.08
C ARG A 125 12.94 19.37 15.31
N ALA A 126 13.49 20.57 15.49
CA ALA A 126 13.17 21.43 16.62
C ALA A 126 11.67 21.78 16.65
N LYS A 127 11.08 22.07 15.48
CA LYS A 127 9.65 22.41 15.37
C LYS A 127 8.75 21.20 15.70
N ILE A 128 9.08 20.03 15.19
CA ILE A 128 8.34 18.78 15.48
C ILE A 128 8.42 18.46 16.96
N GLU A 129 9.62 18.54 17.55
CA GLU A 129 9.80 18.22 18.96
C GLU A 129 9.08 19.22 19.88
N ALA A 130 9.07 20.50 19.52
CA ALA A 130 8.28 21.49 20.25
C ALA A 130 6.79 21.16 20.25
N GLN A 131 6.22 20.68 19.15
CA GLN A 131 4.82 20.26 19.10
C GLN A 131 4.56 18.95 19.83
N ARG A 132 5.49 18.00 19.82
CA ARG A 132 5.36 16.73 20.55
C ARG A 132 5.30 16.96 22.06
N ARG A 133 6.07 17.92 22.58
CA ARG A 133 6.08 18.29 24.00
C ARG A 133 4.71 18.73 24.54
N GLU A 134 3.82 19.24 23.68
CA GLU A 134 2.43 19.53 24.05
C GLU A 134 1.67 18.27 24.51
N PHE A 135 2.18 17.09 24.19
CA PHE A 135 1.55 15.79 24.42
C PHE A 135 2.41 14.83 25.25
N ASP A 136 3.43 15.32 25.96
CA ASP A 136 4.30 14.51 26.82
C ASP A 136 3.53 13.85 27.99
N ASN A 137 2.38 14.43 28.36
CA ASN A 137 1.47 13.88 29.35
C ASN A 137 0.80 12.57 28.90
N ILE A 138 0.76 12.29 27.59
CA ILE A 138 0.23 11.05 27.04
C ILE A 138 1.32 9.99 27.15
N THR A 139 1.30 9.16 28.19
CA THR A 139 2.30 8.09 28.38
C THR A 139 2.05 6.92 27.42
N GLN A 140 0.81 6.43 27.37
CA GLN A 140 0.36 5.35 26.50
C GLN A 140 -0.85 5.81 25.68
N PRO A 141 -0.69 6.06 24.37
CA PRO A 141 -1.80 6.44 23.52
C PRO A 141 -2.87 5.35 23.42
N GLU A 142 -4.13 5.70 23.71
CA GLU A 142 -5.26 4.77 23.70
C GLU A 142 -5.92 4.68 22.31
N ASN A 143 -5.75 5.74 21.51
CA ASN A 143 -6.38 5.88 20.20
C ASN A 143 -5.43 6.48 19.14
N LEU A 144 -5.89 6.51 17.89
CA LEU A 144 -5.11 6.99 16.74
C LEU A 144 -4.76 8.48 16.86
N GLU A 145 -5.69 9.31 17.37
CA GLU A 145 -5.46 10.75 17.56
C GLU A 145 -4.28 10.99 18.51
N GLU A 146 -4.33 10.43 19.70
CA GLU A 146 -3.25 10.55 20.70
C GLU A 146 -1.91 10.03 20.16
N GLN A 147 -1.95 8.88 19.46
CA GLN A 147 -0.76 8.28 18.88
C GLN A 147 -0.15 9.18 17.81
N ALA A 148 -0.97 9.74 16.92
CA ALA A 148 -0.51 10.64 15.86
C ALA A 148 0.02 11.95 16.44
N LEU A 149 -0.67 12.56 17.41
CA LEU A 149 -0.23 13.78 18.09
C LEU A 149 1.13 13.58 18.76
N LYS A 150 1.32 12.47 19.47
CA LYS A 150 2.61 12.11 20.08
C LYS A 150 3.70 11.84 19.04
N LEU A 151 3.34 11.29 17.87
CA LEU A 151 4.30 10.97 16.82
C LEU A 151 4.69 12.15 15.94
N CYS A 152 3.82 13.12 15.67
CA CYS A 152 4.11 14.16 14.66
C CYS A 152 3.68 15.57 15.04
N GLY A 153 3.08 15.76 16.21
CA GLY A 153 2.59 17.06 16.65
C GLY A 153 1.25 17.43 16.02
N ARG A 154 0.71 18.56 16.49
CA ARG A 154 -0.64 19.04 16.15
C ARG A 154 -0.81 19.41 14.68
N ASP A 155 0.13 20.15 14.10
CA ASP A 155 -0.03 20.69 12.75
C ASP A 155 -0.11 19.57 11.70
N ILE A 156 0.79 18.59 11.76
CA ILE A 156 0.78 17.45 10.82
C ILE A 156 -0.49 16.63 11.04
N TYR A 157 -0.85 16.37 12.30
CA TYR A 157 -2.05 15.62 12.64
C TYR A 157 -3.32 16.27 12.07
N GLU A 158 -3.60 17.52 12.44
CA GLU A 158 -4.85 18.20 12.08
C GLU A 158 -4.97 18.42 10.57
N ARG A 159 -3.87 18.80 9.91
CA ARG A 159 -3.90 19.16 8.49
C ARG A 159 -3.81 17.96 7.55
N LEU A 160 -2.99 16.96 7.89
CA LEU A 160 -2.59 15.92 6.93
C LEU A 160 -2.99 14.49 7.35
N ILE A 161 -3.45 14.27 8.59
CA ILE A 161 -3.82 12.93 9.08
C ILE A 161 -5.30 12.82 9.45
N LYS A 162 -5.81 13.73 10.30
CA LYS A 162 -7.13 13.62 10.93
C LYS A 162 -8.25 13.45 9.92
N GLY A 163 -8.46 14.44 9.06
CA GLY A 163 -9.57 14.43 8.10
C GLY A 163 -9.47 13.29 7.08
N TYR A 164 -8.25 12.91 6.68
CA TYR A 164 -8.06 11.79 5.77
C TYR A 164 -8.41 10.45 6.44
N THR A 165 -7.91 10.24 7.66
CA THR A 165 -8.18 9.06 8.48
C THR A 165 -9.68 8.92 8.76
N GLU A 166 -10.34 9.97 9.24
CA GLU A 166 -11.76 9.92 9.60
C GLU A 166 -12.64 9.62 8.38
N LYS A 167 -12.27 10.14 7.21
CA LYS A 167 -12.93 9.83 5.94
C LYS A 167 -12.69 8.39 5.49
N GLN A 168 -11.46 7.89 5.60
CA GLN A 168 -11.12 6.52 5.19
C GLN A 168 -11.84 5.48 6.06
N TRP A 169 -11.94 5.73 7.36
CA TRP A 169 -12.51 4.80 8.33
C TRP A 169 -13.99 5.05 8.64
N GLY A 170 -14.55 6.18 8.23
CA GLY A 170 -15.93 6.58 8.53
C GLY A 170 -16.20 6.79 10.02
N ARG A 171 -15.17 7.04 10.83
CA ARG A 171 -15.24 7.14 12.30
C ARG A 171 -14.27 8.20 12.84
N PRO A 172 -14.56 8.83 13.99
CA PRO A 172 -13.65 9.77 14.63
C PRO A 172 -12.29 9.14 14.96
N ALA A 173 -11.20 9.89 14.81
CA ALA A 173 -9.84 9.38 15.07
C ALA A 173 -9.63 8.92 16.52
N LYS A 174 -10.32 9.55 17.47
CA LYS A 174 -10.36 9.18 18.89
C LYS A 174 -11.02 7.82 19.18
N GLU A 175 -11.79 7.27 18.23
CA GLU A 175 -12.42 5.95 18.37
C GLU A 175 -11.66 4.84 17.64
N LEU A 176 -10.58 5.21 16.94
CA LEU A 176 -9.76 4.27 16.18
C LEU A 176 -8.63 3.76 17.07
N PRO A 177 -8.33 2.45 17.08
CA PRO A 177 -7.23 1.91 17.86
C PRO A 177 -5.87 2.54 17.51
N ALA A 178 -5.05 2.82 18.52
CA ALA A 178 -3.73 3.44 18.34
C ALA A 178 -2.81 2.70 17.36
N PHE A 179 -2.89 1.36 17.32
CA PHE A 179 -2.01 0.53 16.49
C PHE A 179 -2.20 0.70 14.98
N ILE A 180 -3.29 1.34 14.53
CA ILE A 180 -3.49 1.67 13.11
C ILE A 180 -2.34 2.55 12.60
N ILE A 181 -1.74 3.38 13.47
CA ILE A 181 -0.57 4.19 13.14
C ILE A 181 0.58 3.92 14.12
N ARG A 182 1.38 2.90 13.84
CA ARG A 182 2.55 2.58 14.69
C ARG A 182 3.69 3.57 14.52
N ARG A 183 3.88 4.09 13.31
CA ARG A 183 4.94 5.04 12.95
C ARG A 183 4.44 6.07 11.96
N VAL A 184 4.93 7.29 12.09
CA VAL A 184 4.82 8.35 11.10
C VAL A 184 6.23 8.59 10.55
N PRO A 185 6.55 8.17 9.31
CA PRO A 185 7.87 8.39 8.75
C PRO A 185 8.08 9.89 8.49
N LEU A 186 8.97 10.51 9.27
CA LEU A 186 9.39 11.89 9.12
C LEU A 186 10.79 11.89 8.50
N ARG A 187 10.91 12.39 7.27
CA ARG A 187 12.16 12.38 6.51
C ARG A 187 12.81 13.76 6.50
N PHE A 188 14.01 13.88 7.05
CA PHE A 188 14.73 15.15 7.09
C PHE A 188 15.61 15.35 5.85
N THR A 189 15.04 15.06 4.68
CA THR A 189 15.63 15.23 3.35
C THR A 189 14.57 15.78 2.39
N PHE A 190 15.00 16.35 1.26
CA PHE A 190 14.11 16.82 0.19
C PHE A 190 13.84 15.71 -0.83
N ASP A 191 13.18 14.64 -0.40
CA ASP A 191 12.88 13.48 -1.25
C ASP A 191 11.39 13.11 -1.19
N ASN A 192 10.69 13.31 -2.32
CA ASN A 192 9.27 13.04 -2.50
C ASN A 192 8.95 11.60 -2.92
N ASN A 193 9.93 10.70 -2.97
CA ASN A 193 9.64 9.29 -3.23
C ASN A 193 8.82 8.70 -2.08
N TYR A 194 7.59 8.27 -2.34
CA TYR A 194 6.71 7.74 -1.31
C TYR A 194 7.24 6.44 -0.70
N PHE A 195 7.85 5.59 -1.51
CA PHE A 195 8.44 4.34 -1.08
C PHE A 195 9.92 4.53 -0.72
N ASN A 196 10.44 3.66 0.14
CA ASN A 196 11.88 3.59 0.43
C ASN A 196 12.54 2.41 -0.30
N ASP A 197 11.74 1.61 -0.99
CA ASP A 197 12.19 0.40 -1.66
C ASP A 197 13.13 0.72 -2.83
N ARG A 198 14.13 -0.14 -3.04
CA ARG A 198 15.11 -0.04 -4.13
C ARG A 198 14.47 -0.14 -5.51
N TYR A 199 13.45 -0.99 -5.66
CA TYR A 199 12.76 -1.20 -6.93
C TYR A 199 11.35 -0.64 -6.88
N GLN A 200 10.97 0.09 -7.92
CA GLN A 200 9.64 0.65 -8.16
C GLN A 200 9.32 0.58 -9.65
#